data_AF-A0A9D5NWU2-F1
#
_entry.id   AF-A0A9D5NWU2-F1
#
_cell.length_a   1.000
_cell.length_b   1.000
_cell.length_c   1.000
_cell.angle_alpha   90.00
_cell.angle_beta   90.00
_cell.angle_gamma   90.00
#
_symmetry.space_group_name_H-M   'P 1'
#
loop_
_entity.id
_entity.type
_entity.pdbx_description
1 polymer ?
#
loop_
_entity_poly.entity_id
_entity_poly.type
_entity_poly.pdbx_seq_one_letter_code
_entity_poly.pdbx_strand_id
1 'polypeptide(L)' 'MEQSPKTTGRMELAQRYFPNILPHSAWKKFKSLLEEDPSLCRLSTQRRRTYTPAEVNKIYQYLGEP' A
#
# COMPACT_ATOMS: atom_id res chain seq x y z
N MET A 1 -3.38 -15.08 18.72
CA MET A 1 -2.35 -14.49 17.85
C MET A 1 -2.67 -13.02 17.70
N GLU A 2 -2.09 -12.20 18.57
CA GLU A 2 -2.27 -10.75 18.58
C GLU A 2 -1.51 -10.15 17.39
N GLN A 3 -2.21 -9.90 16.28
CA GLN A 3 -1.69 -9.03 15.23
C GLN A 3 -1.79 -7.59 15.77
N SER A 4 -0.71 -7.11 16.40
CA SER A 4 -0.57 -5.72 16.83
C SER A 4 -0.88 -4.76 15.67
N PRO A 5 -1.24 -3.48 15.91
CA PRO A 5 -1.43 -2.49 14.85
C PRO A 5 -0.08 -2.12 14.23
N LYS A 6 0.51 -3.04 13.48
CA LYS A 6 1.81 -2.88 12.84
C LYS A 6 1.58 -2.08 11.58
N THR A 7 1.91 -0.80 11.66
CA THR A 7 2.05 0.06 10.49
C THR A 7 2.81 -0.69 9.39
N THR A 8 2.15 -0.92 8.26
CA THR A 8 2.70 -1.72 7.16
C THR A 8 3.60 -0.83 6.31
N GLY A 9 4.84 -1.27 6.06
CA GLY A 9 5.73 -0.56 5.16
C GLY A 9 5.14 -0.50 3.76
N ARG A 10 5.24 0.65 3.09
CA ARG A 10 4.68 0.82 1.73
C ARG A 10 5.22 -0.20 0.71
N MET A 11 6.48 -0.59 0.87
CA MET A 11 7.13 -1.60 0.04
C MET A 11 6.67 -3.02 0.39
N GLU A 12 6.42 -3.29 1.68
CA GLU A 12 5.86 -4.57 2.12
C GLU A 12 4.43 -4.74 1.60
N LEU A 13 3.61 -3.70 1.69
CA LEU A 13 2.26 -3.73 1.13
C LEU A 13 2.30 -3.95 -0.39
N ALA A 14 3.13 -3.20 -1.09
CA ALA A 14 3.28 -3.36 -2.54
C ALA A 14 3.79 -4.75 -2.94
N GLN A 15 4.66 -5.37 -2.12
CA GLN A 15 5.12 -6.75 -2.32
C GLN A 15 3.99 -7.78 -2.17
N ARG A 16 3.00 -7.54 -1.30
CA ARG A 16 1.84 -8.44 -1.19
C ARG A 16 1.03 -8.47 -2.48
N TYR A 17 0.77 -7.30 -3.06
CA TYR A 17 0.11 -7.19 -4.37
C TYR A 17 0.95 -7.72 -5.53
N PHE A 18 2.26 -7.53 -5.45
CA PHE A 18 3.16 -7.90 -6.52
C PHE A 18 4.37 -8.70 -6.00
N PRO A 19 4.16 -9.98 -5.63
CA PRO A 19 5.22 -10.80 -5.05
C PRO A 19 6.33 -11.16 -6.05
N ASN A 20 6.04 -11.07 -7.36
CA ASN A 20 6.96 -11.46 -8.44
C ASN A 20 7.85 -10.32 -8.98
N ILE A 21 7.76 -9.11 -8.43
CA ILE A 21 8.61 -7.98 -8.83
C ILE A 21 9.41 -7.45 -7.66
N LEU A 22 10.52 -6.76 -7.93
CA LEU A 22 11.35 -6.17 -6.88
C LEU A 22 10.57 -5.14 -6.07
N PRO A 23 10.83 -5.01 -4.75
CA PRO A 23 10.03 -4.17 -3.86
C PRO A 23 10.03 -2.68 -4.25
N HIS A 24 11.09 -2.18 -4.88
CA HIS A 24 11.13 -0.82 -5.42
C HIS A 24 10.24 -0.65 -6.66
N SER A 25 10.23 -1.63 -7.57
CA SER A 25 9.37 -1.63 -8.75
C SER A 25 7.90 -1.89 -8.40
N ALA A 26 7.65 -2.79 -7.44
CA ALA A 26 6.35 -3.03 -6.84
C ALA A 26 5.78 -1.73 -6.28
N TRP A 27 6.57 -1.00 -5.48
CA TRP A 27 6.16 0.29 -4.95
C TRP A 27 5.86 1.32 -6.06
N LYS A 28 6.66 1.41 -7.12
CA LYS A 28 6.36 2.32 -8.24
C LYS A 28 5.03 2.01 -8.90
N LYS A 29 4.78 0.73 -9.21
CA LYS A 29 3.54 0.28 -9.85
C LYS A 29 2.33 0.49 -8.92
N PHE A 30 2.50 0.15 -7.65
CA PHE A 30 1.51 0.39 -6.62
C PHE A 30 1.21 1.87 -6.42
N LYS A 31 2.24 2.74 -6.40
CA LYS A 31 2.10 4.19 -6.33
C LYS A 31 1.28 4.72 -7.50
N SER A 32 1.55 4.27 -8.72
CA SER A 32 0.75 4.65 -9.90
C SER A 32 -0.72 4.29 -9.73
N LEU A 33 -1.03 3.08 -9.25
CA LEU A 33 -2.42 2.69 -8.98
C LEU A 33 -3.09 3.55 -7.90
N LEU A 34 -2.34 3.90 -6.85
CA LEU A 34 -2.83 4.85 -5.83
C LEU A 34 -3.07 6.25 -6.43
N GLU A 35 -2.29 6.68 -7.42
CA GLU A 35 -2.46 7.98 -8.09
C GLU A 35 -3.67 8.00 -9.04
N GLU A 36 -4.06 6.85 -9.59
CA GLU A 36 -5.25 6.71 -10.44
C GLU A 36 -6.55 6.89 -9.66
N ASP A 37 -6.60 6.50 -8.38
CA ASP A 37 -7.77 6.71 -7.53
C ASP A 37 -7.64 8.00 -6.68
N PRO A 38 -8.54 8.99 -6.84
CA PRO A 38 -8.45 10.25 -6.11
C PRO A 38 -8.57 10.09 -4.58
N SER A 39 -9.20 9.00 -4.11
CA SER A 39 -9.34 8.69 -2.67
C SER A 39 -8.07 8.10 -2.06
N LEU A 40 -7.19 7.55 -2.90
CA LEU A 40 -5.91 6.94 -2.53
C LEU A 40 -4.69 7.78 -2.92
N CYS A 41 -4.85 8.75 -3.84
CA CYS A 41 -3.75 9.60 -4.32
C CYS A 41 -3.09 10.41 -3.19
N ARG A 42 -3.85 10.73 -2.13
CA ARG A 42 -3.30 11.33 -0.90
C ARG A 42 -2.31 10.40 -0.16
N LEU A 43 -2.49 9.08 -0.26
CA LEU A 43 -1.61 8.07 0.33
C LEU A 43 -0.31 7.89 -0.46
N SER A 44 -0.32 8.18 -1.76
CA SER A 44 0.85 8.09 -2.64
C SER A 44 1.78 9.30 -2.49
N THR A 45 1.21 10.47 -2.19
CA THR A 45 1.90 11.75 -1.99
C THR A 45 2.34 11.97 -0.54
N GLN A 46 1.90 11.12 0.38
CA GLN A 46 2.27 11.20 1.78
C GLN A 46 3.79 10.95 1.95
N ARG A 47 4.49 11.85 2.67
CA ARG A 47 5.92 11.68 2.99
C ARG A 47 6.22 10.45 3.85
N ARG A 48 5.20 9.87 4.50
CA ARG A 48 5.34 8.71 5.38
C ARG A 48 5.62 7.45 4.56
N ARG A 49 6.56 6.62 5.01
CA ARG A 49 6.92 5.36 4.35
C ARG A 49 6.13 4.15 4.85
N THR A 50 5.13 4.39 5.69
CA THR A 50 4.33 3.38 6.39
C THR A 50 2.87 3.77 6.35
N TYR A 51 2.01 2.77 6.16
CA TYR A 51 0.56 2.88 6.21
C TYR A 51 0.04 2.38 7.54
N THR A 52 -0.91 3.10 8.10
CA THR A 52 -1.72 2.65 9.23
C THR A 52 -2.66 1.53 8.78
N PRO A 53 -3.12 0.67 9.70
CA PRO A 53 -4.08 -0.39 9.37
C PRO A 53 -5.36 0.14 8.71
N ALA A 54 -5.81 1.36 9.05
CA ALA A 54 -6.94 2.00 8.40
C ALA A 54 -6.65 2.37 6.93
N GLU A 55 -5.46 2.90 6.65
CA GLU A 55 -5.02 3.20 5.27
C GLU A 55 -4.87 1.91 4.45
N VAL A 56 -4.27 0.86 5.05
CA VAL A 56 -4.14 -0.45 4.41
C VAL A 56 -5.52 -1.04 4.08
N ASN A 57 -6.45 -1.01 5.03
CA ASN A 57 -7.81 -1.49 4.78
C ASN A 57 -8.50 -0.68 3.68
N LYS A 58 -8.29 0.65 3.65
CA LYS A 58 -8.81 1.48 2.57
C LYS A 58 -8.21 1.08 1.22
N ILE A 59 -6.92 0.80 1.15
CA ILE A 59 -6.29 0.29 -0.07
C ILE A 59 -6.95 -1.04 -0.48
N TYR A 60 -7.12 -2.00 0.43
CA TYR A 60 -7.77 -3.28 0.13
C TYR A 60 -9.21 -3.12 -0.37
N GLN A 61 -9.97 -2.17 0.17
CA GLN A 61 -11.34 -1.91 -0.28
C GLN A 61 -11.42 -1.36 -1.71
N TYR A 62 -10.40 -0.62 -2.16
CA TYR A 62 -10.40 0.03 -3.48
C TYR A 62 -9.62 -0.77 -4.54
N LEU A 63 -8.46 -1.32 -4.19
CA LEU A 63 -7.61 -2.14 -5.06
C LEU A 63 -7.93 -3.63 -5.03
N GLY A 64 -8.71 -4.09 -4.04
CA GLY A 64 -8.90 -5.52 -3.74
C GLY A 64 -7.83 -6.05 -2.79
N GLU A 65 -8.15 -7.11 -2.05
CA GLU A 65 -7.16 -7.85 -1.26
C GLU A 65 -6.21 -8.63 -2.18
N PRO A 66 -4.89 -8.58 -1.95
CA PRO A 66 -3.88 -9.26 -2.76
C PRO A 66 -3.88 -10.78 -2.59
#